data_AF-O30695-F1
#
_entry.id   AF-O30695-F1
#
_cell.length_a   1.000
_cell.length_b   1.000
_cell.length_c   1.000
_cell.angle_alpha   90.00
_cell.angle_beta   90.00
_cell.angle_gamma   90.00
#
_symmetry.space_group_name_H-M   'P 1'
#
loop_
_entity.id
_entity.type
_entity.pdbx_description
1 polymer ?
#
loop_
_entity_poly.entity_id
_entity_poly.type
_entity_poly.pdbx_seq_one_letter_code
_entity_poly.pdbx_strand_id
1 'polypeptide(L)'
;QDGQSVKTRTMLQADINRLMEELDNIANTTSFNGKQLLSGNFTNQEFQIGSRSNQTVKASIGPTQSSKIGVTRFETGSQSVSSGVVGLV
;
A
#
# COMPACT_ATOMS: atom_id res chain seq x y z
N GLN A 1 17.90 -13.41 -22.09
CA GLN A 1 18.66 -13.69 -20.85
C GLN A 1 18.56 -12.46 -19.99
N ASP A 2 18.08 -12.61 -18.76
CA ASP A 2 18.02 -11.48 -17.83
C ASP A 2 19.44 -10.98 -17.55
N GLY A 3 19.71 -9.72 -17.93
CA GLY A 3 21.04 -9.11 -17.90
C GLY A 3 21.47 -8.63 -16.52
N GLN A 4 20.65 -8.82 -15.48
CA GLN A 4 20.97 -8.42 -14.12
C GLN A 4 21.62 -9.55 -13.32
N SER A 5 22.82 -9.29 -12.78
CA SER A 5 23.48 -10.22 -11.85
C SER A 5 22.76 -10.23 -10.49
N VAL A 6 22.90 -11.33 -9.73
CA VAL A 6 22.36 -11.42 -8.36
C VAL A 6 22.83 -10.25 -7.50
N LYS A 7 24.10 -9.83 -7.64
CA LYS A 7 24.67 -8.69 -6.92
C LYS A 7 23.93 -7.38 -7.22
N THR A 8 23.58 -7.13 -8.49
CA THR A 8 22.85 -5.91 -8.88
C THR A 8 21.44 -5.92 -8.30
N ARG A 9 20.76 -7.08 -8.31
CA ARG A 9 19.44 -7.22 -7.69
C ARG A 9 19.48 -7.02 -6.17
N THR A 10 20.53 -7.49 -5.49
CA THR A 10 20.71 -7.25 -4.05
C THR A 10 20.88 -5.76 -3.74
N MET A 11 21.66 -5.03 -4.55
CA MET A 11 21.82 -3.58 -4.36
C MET A 11 20.52 -2.82 -4.59
N LEU A 12 19.75 -3.18 -5.61
CA LEU A 12 18.42 -2.59 -5.85
C LEU A 12 17.47 -2.89 -4.69
N GLN A 13 17.48 -4.10 -4.14
CA GLN A 13 16.64 -4.44 -2.99
C GLN A 13 17.01 -3.63 -1.75
N ALA A 14 18.31 -3.36 -1.53
CA ALA A 14 18.75 -2.51 -0.43
C ALA A 14 18.23 -1.08 -0.56
N ASP A 15 18.24 -0.51 -1.77
CA ASP A 15 17.70 0.82 -2.02
C ASP A 15 16.18 0.86 -1.86
N ILE A 16 15.47 -0.16 -2.36
CA ILE A 16 14.02 -0.33 -2.14
C ILE A 16 13.71 -0.37 -0.64
N ASN A 17 14.47 -1.11 0.17
CA ASN A 17 14.26 -1.17 1.61
C ASN A 17 14.44 0.21 2.26
N ARG A 18 15.45 0.97 1.84
CA ARG A 18 15.68 2.34 2.32
C ARG A 18 14.52 3.28 1.97
N LEU A 19 13.97 3.15 0.76
CA LEU A 19 12.80 3.92 0.33
C LEU A 19 11.54 3.55 1.12
N MET A 20 11.35 2.26 1.45
CA MET A 20 10.23 1.84 2.30
C MET A 20 10.36 2.40 3.73
N GLU A 21 11.57 2.38 4.29
CA GLU A 21 11.85 2.95 5.61
C GLU A 21 11.56 4.46 5.63
N GLU A 22 12.01 5.19 4.61
CA GLU A 22 11.73 6.62 4.50
C GLU A 22 10.23 6.91 4.37
N LEU A 23 9.51 6.08 3.62
CA LEU A 23 8.06 6.18 3.49
C LEU A 23 7.36 5.96 4.83
N ASP A 24 7.78 4.98 5.62
CA ASP A 24 7.26 4.76 6.97
C ASP A 24 7.61 5.91 7.93
N ASN A 25 8.81 6.50 7.81
CA ASN A 25 9.20 7.68 8.57
C ASN A 25 8.27 8.87 8.24
N ILE A 26 8.01 9.14 6.96
CA ILE A 26 7.08 10.19 6.55
C ILE A 26 5.68 9.92 7.10
N ALA A 27 5.18 8.68 7.01
CA ALA A 27 3.86 8.32 7.51
C ALA A 27 3.71 8.55 9.02
N ASN A 28 4.78 8.32 9.80
CA ASN A 28 4.75 8.43 11.25
C ASN A 28 5.08 9.83 11.79
N THR A 29 5.87 10.61 11.05
CA THR A 29 6.33 11.95 11.47
C THR A 29 5.43 13.09 10.97
N THR A 30 4.72 12.87 9.86
CA THR A 30 3.82 13.90 9.31
C THR A 30 2.66 14.16 10.26
N SER A 31 2.69 15.31 10.90
CA SER A 31 1.71 15.73 11.89
C SER A 31 1.37 17.21 11.76
N PHE A 32 0.15 17.56 12.15
CA PHE A 32 -0.31 18.93 12.23
C PHE A 32 -0.97 19.16 13.58
N ASN A 33 -0.52 20.18 14.31
CA ASN A 33 -1.04 20.52 15.64
C ASN A 33 -1.09 19.30 16.58
N GLY A 34 -0.02 18.51 16.61
CA GLY A 34 0.11 17.29 17.43
C GLY A 34 -0.72 16.08 16.95
N LYS A 35 -1.49 16.19 15.86
CA LYS A 35 -2.23 15.07 15.28
C LYS A 35 -1.45 14.48 14.11
N GLN A 36 -1.17 13.18 14.17
CA GLN A 36 -0.61 12.45 13.03
C GLN A 36 -1.63 12.39 11.90
N LEU A 37 -1.20 12.74 10.69
CA LEU A 37 -2.09 12.82 9.52
C LEU A 37 -2.09 11.51 8.72
N LEU A 38 -0.92 10.90 8.56
CA LEU A 38 -0.69 9.80 7.61
C LEU A 38 -0.64 8.40 8.26
N SER A 39 -0.73 8.32 9.59
CA SER A 39 -0.68 7.05 10.32
C SER A 39 -1.98 6.24 10.24
N GLY A 40 -3.04 6.80 9.63
CA GLY A 40 -4.38 6.20 9.56
C GLY A 40 -5.29 6.49 10.75
N ASN A 41 -4.80 7.19 11.78
CA ASN A 41 -5.62 7.65 12.90
C ASN A 41 -6.44 8.91 12.58
N PHE A 42 -6.13 9.61 11.48
CA PHE A 42 -6.82 10.82 11.07
C PHE A 42 -8.12 10.49 10.32
N THR A 43 -9.10 9.93 11.03
CA THR A 43 -10.39 9.53 10.44
C THR A 43 -11.54 10.32 11.03
N ASN A 44 -12.54 10.65 10.21
CA ASN A 44 -13.74 11.39 10.59
C ASN A 44 -13.45 12.72 11.31
N GLN A 45 -12.38 13.42 10.92
CA GLN A 45 -12.03 14.70 11.51
C GLN A 45 -12.95 15.78 10.95
N GLU A 46 -13.68 16.47 11.83
CA GLU A 46 -14.63 17.50 11.44
C GLU A 46 -14.05 18.90 11.65
N PHE A 47 -14.19 19.74 10.62
CA PHE A 47 -13.75 21.12 10.62
C PHE A 47 -14.98 22.01 10.46
N GLN A 48 -15.35 22.75 11.51
CA GLN A 48 -16.44 23.71 11.45
C GLN A 48 -16.02 24.89 10.55
N ILE A 49 -16.76 25.10 9.47
CA ILE A 49 -16.48 26.14 8.47
C ILE A 49 -17.53 27.26 8.45
N GLY A 50 -18.64 27.08 9.15
CA GLY A 50 -19.74 28.03 9.19
C GLY A 50 -20.06 28.56 10.59
N SER A 51 -20.94 29.55 10.67
CA SER A 51 -21.36 30.17 11.94
C SER A 51 -22.48 29.40 12.65
N ARG A 52 -23.18 28.49 11.95
CA ARG A 52 -24.26 27.67 12.51
C ARG A 52 -23.78 26.26 12.84
N SER A 53 -24.35 25.64 13.88
CA SER A 53 -24.07 24.25 14.24
C SER A 53 -24.26 23.31 13.05
N ASN A 54 -23.40 22.30 12.93
CA ASN A 54 -23.38 21.28 11.87
C ASN A 54 -22.93 21.75 10.47
N GLN A 55 -22.42 22.99 10.33
CA GLN A 55 -21.71 23.40 9.12
C GLN A 55 -20.24 22.97 9.19
N THR A 56 -20.00 21.67 9.03
CA THR A 56 -18.67 21.06 9.10
C THR A 56 -18.25 20.44 7.78
N VAL A 57 -16.95 20.40 7.54
CA VAL A 57 -16.31 19.57 6.51
C VAL A 57 -15.67 18.39 7.21
N LYS A 58 -15.95 17.18 6.74
CA LYS A 58 -15.30 15.97 7.24
C LYS A 58 -14.12 15.64 6.35
N ALA A 59 -12.95 15.45 6.96
CA ALA A 59 -11.77 14.94 6.29
C ALA A 59 -11.32 13.65 6.96
N SER A 60 -10.96 12.67 6.14
CA SER A 60 -10.34 11.42 6.58
C SER A 60 -9.13 11.17 5.70
N ILE A 61 -8.03 10.76 6.33
CA ILE A 61 -6.81 10.38 5.65
C ILE A 61 -6.53 8.93 6.04
N GLY A 62 -6.44 8.07 5.02
CA GLY A 62 -6.11 6.65 5.20
C GLY A 62 -4.65 6.45 5.64
N PRO A 63 -4.32 5.27 6.16
CA PRO A 63 -2.94 4.94 6.49
C PRO A 63 -2.08 4.90 5.22
N THR A 64 -0.91 5.53 5.25
CA THR A 64 0.05 5.51 4.14
C THR A 64 1.33 4.76 4.47
N GLN A 65 1.34 3.96 5.55
CA GLN A 65 2.48 3.11 5.92
C GLN A 65 2.73 2.04 4.87
N SER A 66 3.99 1.66 4.66
CA SER A 66 4.46 0.67 3.69
C SER A 66 3.70 -0.66 3.80
N SER A 67 3.38 -1.06 5.04
CA SER A 67 2.65 -2.30 5.35
C SER A 67 1.16 -2.28 4.98
N LYS A 68 0.59 -1.10 4.72
CA LYS A 68 -0.84 -0.90 4.43
C LYS A 68 -1.10 -0.52 2.97
N ILE A 69 -0.07 -0.12 2.25
CA ILE A 69 -0.13 0.21 0.83
C ILE A 69 0.49 -0.92 -0.01
N GLY A 70 0.11 -1.04 -1.28
CA GLY A 70 0.70 -2.03 -2.17
C GLY A 70 0.28 -3.49 -1.91
N VAL A 71 -0.92 -3.71 -1.37
CA VAL A 71 -1.48 -5.06 -1.19
C VAL A 71 -1.70 -5.71 -2.56
N THR A 72 -0.92 -6.74 -2.87
CA THR A 72 -1.04 -7.53 -4.09
C THR A 72 -1.62 -8.90 -3.75
N ARG A 73 -2.60 -9.36 -4.54
CA ARG A 73 -3.18 -10.69 -4.40
C ARG A 73 -2.63 -11.57 -5.51
N PHE A 74 -1.96 -12.64 -5.14
CA PHE A 74 -1.47 -13.65 -6.08
C PHE A 74 -2.34 -14.90 -5.95
N GLU A 75 -2.90 -15.33 -7.07
CA GLU A 75 -3.60 -16.61 -7.18
C GLU A 75 -2.92 -17.43 -8.28
N THR A 76 -2.64 -18.68 -8.00
CA THR A 76 -2.12 -19.63 -8.99
C THR A 76 -3.02 -20.84 -8.97
N GLY A 77 -3.79 -21.02 -10.05
CA GLY A 77 -4.63 -22.20 -10.23
C GLY A 77 -3.80 -23.46 -10.47
N SER A 78 -4.42 -24.62 -10.28
CA SER A 78 -3.78 -25.90 -10.57
C SER A 78 -3.50 -26.04 -12.07
N GLN A 79 -2.36 -26.65 -12.41
CA GLN A 79 -2.01 -26.97 -13.79
C GLN A 79 -3.01 -28.02 -14.32
N SER A 80 -3.85 -27.63 -15.29
CA SER A 80 -4.88 -28.51 -15.84
C SER A 80 -4.25 -29.60 -16.71
N VAL A 81 -4.24 -30.83 -16.22
CA VAL A 81 -3.78 -32.03 -16.97
C VAL A 81 -4.98 -32.92 -17.35
N SER A 82 -5.91 -32.39 -18.15
CA SER A 82 -6.94 -33.22 -18.76
C SER A 82 -6.50 -33.61 -20.16
N SER A 83 -6.03 -34.85 -20.33
CA SER A 83 -5.86 -35.44 -21.65
C SER A 83 -7.12 -36.23 -21.97
N GLY A 84 -8.02 -35.64 -22.76
CA GLY A 84 -9.21 -36.35 -23.24
C GLY A 84 -8.79 -37.49 -24.17
N VAL A 85 -9.13 -38.73 -23.84
CA VAL A 85 -9.01 -39.83 -24.80
C VAL A 85 -10.03 -39.60 -25.92
N VAL A 86 -9.55 -39.31 -27.12
CA VAL A 86 -10.42 -39.31 -28.31
C VAL A 86 -10.60 -40.77 -28.70
N GLY A 87 -11.71 -41.37 -28.28
CA GLY A 87 -12.13 -42.69 -28.79
C GLY A 87 -12.52 -42.56 -30.26
N LEU A 88 -11.71 -43.11 -31.15
CA LEU A 88 -12.11 -43.32 -32.54
C LEU A 88 -13.05 -44.53 -32.55
N VAL A 89 -14.29 -44.30 -32.99
CA VAL A 89 -15.29 -45.35 -33.25
C VAL A 89 -14.85 -46.29 -34.37
#